data_AF-A0A7V9FA62-F1
#
_entry.id   AF-A0A7V9FA62-F1
#
_cell.length_a   1.000
_cell.length_b   1.000
_cell.length_c   1.000
_cell.angle_alpha   90.00
_cell.angle_beta   90.00
_cell.angle_gamma   90.00
#
_symmetry.space_group_name_H-M   'P 1'
#
loop_
_entity.id
_entity.type
_entity.pdbx_description
1 polymer ?
#
loop_
_entity_poly.entity_id
_entity_poly.type
_entity_poly.pdbx_seq_one_letter_code
_entity_poly.pdbx_strand_id
1 'polypeptide(L)'
;MESSAETTAITPAELVSRLETIRSRVLPILEATRAAYVGRVRNGYPTLIDNVQRGGVFGLNLDPGFGVYFMTDGQTLFAEIHRVSLRTDTLSAANYEKFSGSPVQDRREIDESWNDLQFRNLISELLSLWNTQQTVVYRVDS
;
A
#
# COMPACT_ATOMS: atom_id res chain seq x y z
N MET A 1 46.71 6.53 6.70
CA MET A 1 45.75 7.55 6.23
C MET A 1 44.43 6.83 6.00
N GLU A 2 43.66 6.64 7.08
CA GLU A 2 42.30 6.13 6.99
C GLU A 2 41.39 7.33 6.70
N SER A 3 40.89 7.40 5.46
CA SER A 3 39.88 8.36 5.07
C SER A 3 38.53 7.83 5.54
N SER A 4 38.11 8.22 6.74
CA SER A 4 36.75 7.99 7.22
C SER A 4 35.77 8.71 6.29
N ALA A 5 35.03 7.95 5.48
CA ALA A 5 33.90 8.46 4.74
C ALA A 5 32.85 8.91 5.76
N GLU A 6 32.68 10.22 5.88
CA GLU A 6 31.61 10.84 6.64
C GLU A 6 30.30 10.53 5.91
N THR A 7 29.61 9.46 6.31
CA THR A 7 28.24 9.19 5.88
C THR A 7 27.37 10.33 6.39
N THR A 8 27.14 11.34 5.56
CA THR A 8 26.23 12.44 5.87
C THR A 8 24.86 11.85 6.15
N ALA A 9 24.41 11.91 7.41
CA ALA A 9 23.11 11.40 7.82
C ALA A 9 22.02 12.22 7.12
N ILE A 10 21.11 11.54 6.41
CA ILE A 10 19.98 12.18 5.74
C ILE A 10 19.09 12.81 6.81
N THR A 11 18.77 14.10 6.63
CA THR A 11 17.93 14.85 7.55
C THR A 11 16.44 14.54 7.33
N PRO A 12 15.58 14.68 8.36
CA PRO A 12 14.13 14.50 8.19
C PRO A 12 13.52 15.41 7.11
N ALA A 13 14.05 16.63 6.95
CA ALA A 13 13.58 17.55 5.92
C ALA A 13 13.91 17.05 4.50
N GLU A 14 15.07 16.45 4.31
CA GLU A 14 15.45 15.83 3.03
C GLU A 14 14.57 14.61 2.71
N LEU A 15 14.23 13.80 3.72
CA LEU A 15 13.31 12.67 3.53
C LEU A 15 11.92 13.14 3.08
N VAL A 16 11.38 14.21 3.69
CA VAL A 16 10.11 14.81 3.27
C VAL A 16 10.22 15.37 1.84
N SER A 17 11.32 16.02 1.48
CA SER A 17 11.55 16.51 0.12
C SER A 17 11.64 15.37 -0.91
N ARG A 18 12.28 14.25 -0.55
CA ARG A 18 12.31 13.04 -1.38
C ARG A 18 10.92 12.43 -1.50
N LEU A 19 10.14 12.39 -0.41
CA LEU A 19 8.76 11.91 -0.43
C LEU A 19 7.88 12.76 -1.34
N GLU A 20 8.03 14.08 -1.34
CA GLU A 20 7.35 14.98 -2.30
C GLU A 20 7.73 14.68 -3.75
N THR A 21 9.00 14.38 -4.00
CA THR A 21 9.46 13.98 -5.34
C THR A 21 8.77 12.70 -5.79
N ILE A 22 8.67 11.70 -4.91
CA ILE A 22 7.95 10.45 -5.20
C ILE A 22 6.47 10.74 -5.41
N ARG A 23 5.85 11.54 -4.54
CA ARG A 23 4.46 11.97 -4.64
C ARG A 23 4.15 12.57 -6.00
N SER A 24 4.99 13.48 -6.49
CA SER A 24 4.78 14.13 -7.80
C SER A 24 4.69 13.14 -8.98
N ARG A 25 5.37 11.99 -8.86
CA ARG A 25 5.41 10.93 -9.87
C ARG A 25 4.27 9.93 -9.71
N VAL A 26 3.96 9.58 -8.46
CA VAL A 26 3.06 8.46 -8.12
C VAL A 26 1.61 8.91 -7.96
N LEU A 27 1.35 10.11 -7.44
CA LEU A 27 0.00 10.62 -7.19
C LEU A 27 -0.91 10.60 -8.43
N PRO A 28 -0.45 10.97 -9.65
CA PRO A 28 -1.28 10.85 -10.85
C PRO A 28 -1.73 9.40 -11.15
N ILE A 29 -0.89 8.41 -10.83
CA ILE A 29 -1.21 6.99 -11.02
C ILE A 29 -2.27 6.56 -9.99
N LEU A 30 -2.16 7.04 -8.75
CA LEU A 30 -3.15 6.76 -7.71
C LEU A 30 -4.51 7.40 -8.02
N GLU A 31 -4.55 8.63 -8.53
CA GLU A 31 -5.77 9.29 -9.00
C GLU A 31 -6.43 8.52 -10.17
N ALA A 32 -5.65 8.09 -11.15
CA ALA A 32 -6.15 7.27 -12.26
C ALA A 32 -6.71 5.92 -11.76
N THR A 33 -6.01 5.30 -10.81
CA THR A 33 -6.44 4.05 -10.18
C THR A 33 -7.74 4.26 -9.40
N ARG A 34 -7.84 5.35 -8.64
CA ARG A 34 -9.06 5.71 -7.93
C ARG A 34 -10.23 5.82 -8.90
N ALA A 35 -10.09 6.60 -9.96
CA ALA A 35 -11.13 6.79 -10.97
C ALA A 35 -11.61 5.46 -11.58
N ALA A 36 -10.69 4.53 -11.85
CA ALA A 36 -11.01 3.21 -12.40
C ALA A 36 -11.78 2.28 -11.42
N TYR A 37 -11.73 2.55 -10.11
CA TYR A 37 -12.28 1.66 -9.08
C TYR A 37 -13.49 2.22 -8.31
N VAL A 38 -13.90 3.47 -8.53
CA VAL A 38 -15.05 4.13 -7.85
C VAL A 38 -16.36 3.32 -7.90
N GLY A 39 -16.55 2.44 -8.89
CA GLY A 39 -17.75 1.58 -9.00
C GLY A 39 -17.55 0.11 -8.61
N ARG A 40 -16.36 -0.28 -8.16
CA ARG A 40 -15.98 -1.69 -7.92
C ARG A 40 -15.79 -2.02 -6.44
N VAL A 41 -15.54 -1.01 -5.62
CA VAL A 41 -15.23 -1.12 -4.20
C VAL A 41 -16.41 -0.64 -3.35
N ARG A 42 -16.30 -0.76 -2.02
CA ARG A 42 -17.38 -0.34 -1.12
C ARG A 42 -17.60 1.18 -1.17
N ASN A 43 -18.83 1.61 -0.87
CA ASN A 43 -19.15 3.03 -0.76
C ASN A 43 -18.21 3.75 0.22
N GLY A 44 -17.74 4.93 -0.20
CA GLY A 44 -16.74 5.69 0.54
C GLY A 44 -15.30 5.35 0.17
N TYR A 45 -15.07 4.36 -0.68
CA TYR A 45 -13.77 4.02 -1.28
C TYR A 45 -13.84 4.16 -2.81
N PRO A 46 -12.69 4.28 -3.52
CA PRO A 46 -11.33 4.43 -3.00
C PRO A 46 -11.09 5.82 -2.42
N THR A 47 -10.24 5.92 -1.39
CA THR A 47 -9.82 7.20 -0.78
C THR A 47 -8.34 7.44 -0.97
N LEU A 48 -7.98 8.69 -1.30
CA LEU A 48 -6.60 9.12 -1.35
C LEU A 48 -6.23 9.78 -0.03
N ILE A 49 -5.02 9.47 0.43
CA ILE A 49 -4.38 10.17 1.53
C ILE A 49 -3.24 10.97 0.93
N ASP A 50 -3.20 12.24 1.23
CA ASP A 50 -2.14 13.14 0.80
C ASP A 50 -1.83 14.13 1.91
N ASN A 51 -0.85 13.78 2.75
CA ASN A 51 -0.46 14.57 3.90
C ASN A 51 1.07 14.47 4.12
N VAL A 52 1.84 14.72 3.06
CA VAL A 52 3.30 14.61 3.11
C VAL A 52 3.91 15.63 4.08
N GLN A 53 3.42 16.87 4.08
CA GLN A 53 4.01 17.97 4.86
C GLN A 53 3.81 17.83 6.37
N ARG A 54 2.66 17.33 6.82
CA ARG A 54 2.35 17.23 8.27
C ARG A 54 2.43 15.80 8.79
N GLY A 55 2.09 14.82 7.95
CA GLY A 55 1.99 13.42 8.35
C GLY A 55 3.08 12.53 7.74
N GLY A 56 3.90 13.05 6.81
CA GLY A 56 4.93 12.25 6.15
C GLY A 56 4.35 11.06 5.38
N VAL A 57 3.11 11.16 4.89
CA VAL A 57 2.39 10.05 4.24
C VAL A 57 1.55 10.50 3.05
N PHE A 58 1.57 9.71 1.99
CA PHE A 58 0.53 9.73 0.98
C PHE A 58 0.24 8.30 0.48
N GLY A 59 -0.90 8.07 -0.14
CA GLY A 59 -1.28 6.73 -0.58
C GLY A 59 -2.73 6.62 -1.02
N LEU A 60 -3.16 5.37 -1.22
CA LEU A 60 -4.50 5.00 -1.64
C LEU A 60 -5.02 3.91 -0.71
N ASN A 61 -6.19 4.15 -0.11
CA ASN A 61 -7.03 3.07 0.39
C ASN A 61 -7.95 2.64 -0.74
N LEU A 62 -7.78 1.41 -1.22
CA LEU A 62 -8.60 0.86 -2.28
C LEU A 62 -9.96 0.39 -1.76
N ASP A 63 -9.95 -0.31 -0.63
CA ASP A 63 -11.12 -0.90 0.04
C ASP A 63 -10.71 -1.16 1.51
N PRO A 64 -11.62 -1.44 2.47
CA PRO A 64 -11.24 -1.73 3.84
C PRO A 64 -10.20 -2.85 3.95
N GLY A 65 -9.04 -2.53 4.54
CA GLY A 65 -7.92 -3.46 4.69
C GLY A 65 -7.08 -3.68 3.43
N PHE A 66 -7.33 -2.90 2.37
CA PHE A 66 -6.53 -2.88 1.14
C PHE A 66 -6.01 -1.47 0.88
N GLY A 67 -4.70 -1.30 0.96
CA GLY A 67 -4.09 0.02 0.74
C GLY A 67 -2.63 -0.07 0.34
N VAL A 68 -2.15 1.02 -0.26
CA VAL A 68 -0.73 1.26 -0.50
C VAL A 68 -0.39 2.64 0.02
N TYR A 69 0.70 2.74 0.78
CA TYR A 69 1.16 3.97 1.41
C TYR A 69 2.64 4.17 1.14
N PHE A 70 3.03 5.44 1.00
CA PHE A 70 4.41 5.89 0.92
C PHE A 70 4.63 6.82 2.09
N MET A 71 5.61 6.51 2.92
CA MET A 71 5.77 7.12 4.23
C MET A 71 7.23 7.39 4.59
N THR A 72 7.41 8.29 5.55
CA THR A 72 8.65 8.43 6.30
C THR A 72 8.38 8.42 7.80
N ASP A 73 9.27 7.79 8.56
CA ASP A 73 9.31 7.84 10.02
C ASP A 73 10.34 8.86 10.54
N GLY A 74 10.91 9.68 9.65
CA GLY A 74 11.98 10.61 9.97
C GLY A 74 13.38 9.99 10.02
N GLN A 75 13.50 8.68 9.79
CA GLN A 75 14.78 7.98 9.64
C GLN A 75 14.92 7.41 8.22
N THR A 76 13.84 6.82 7.70
CA THR A 76 13.82 6.12 6.41
C THR A 76 12.60 6.50 5.59
N LEU A 77 12.65 6.20 4.29
CA LEU A 77 11.48 6.18 3.42
C LEU A 77 11.06 4.73 3.20
N PHE A 78 9.78 4.47 3.22
CA PHE A 78 9.26 3.13 3.00
C PHE A 78 7.88 3.18 2.35
N ALA A 79 7.58 2.12 1.60
CA ALA A 79 6.24 1.84 1.11
C ALA A 79 5.63 0.72 1.94
N GLU A 80 4.32 0.79 2.16
CA GLU A 80 3.57 -0.29 2.79
C GLU A 80 2.41 -0.72 1.92
N ILE A 81 2.24 -2.04 1.76
CA ILE A 81 1.01 -2.63 1.24
C ILE A 81 0.26 -3.26 2.40
N HIS A 82 -0.99 -2.84 2.57
CA HIS A 82 -1.93 -3.44 3.49
C HIS A 82 -2.89 -4.31 2.70
N ARG A 83 -3.09 -5.55 3.16
CA ARG A 83 -4.00 -6.51 2.55
C ARG A 83 -4.72 -7.34 3.61
N VAL A 84 -5.86 -7.88 3.24
CA VAL A 84 -6.53 -8.92 4.03
C VAL A 84 -6.15 -10.29 3.47
N SER A 85 -5.46 -11.10 4.27
CA SER A 85 -5.21 -12.50 3.93
C SER A 85 -6.48 -13.32 4.15
N LEU A 86 -6.95 -13.97 3.08
CA LEU A 86 -7.98 -14.99 3.18
C LEU A 86 -7.44 -16.17 3.99
N ARG A 87 -8.23 -16.67 4.93
CA ARG A 87 -7.91 -17.89 5.67
C ARG A 87 -8.14 -19.08 4.75
N THR A 88 -7.10 -19.90 4.56
CA THR A 88 -7.12 -21.13 3.77
C THR A 88 -7.65 -22.34 4.55
N ASP A 89 -7.90 -22.20 5.85
CA ASP A 89 -8.42 -23.26 6.73
C ASP A 89 -9.96 -23.29 6.84
N THR A 90 -10.66 -22.71 5.87
CA THR A 90 -12.13 -22.65 5.82
C THR A 90 -12.76 -24.05 5.89
N LEU A 91 -12.09 -25.07 5.35
CA LEU A 91 -12.51 -26.47 5.40
C LEU A 91 -12.48 -27.08 6.82
N SER A 92 -11.69 -26.52 7.74
CA SER A 92 -11.56 -27.00 9.12
C SER A 92 -12.54 -26.33 10.10
N ALA A 93 -13.35 -25.38 9.61
CA ALA A 93 -14.32 -24.62 10.41
C ALA A 93 -15.78 -25.04 10.17
N ALA A 94 -16.03 -26.32 9.84
CA ALA A 94 -17.35 -26.83 9.46
C ALA A 94 -18.49 -26.63 10.51
N ASN A 95 -18.15 -26.30 11.76
CA ASN A 95 -19.10 -26.21 12.87
C ASN A 95 -19.21 -24.81 13.52
N TYR A 96 -18.51 -23.79 13.01
CA TYR A 96 -18.68 -22.42 13.49
C TYR A 96 -18.30 -21.40 12.41
N GLU A 97 -19.06 -20.32 12.36
CA GLU A 97 -18.81 -19.25 11.39
C GLU A 97 -17.54 -18.46 11.77
N LYS A 98 -16.57 -18.41 10.86
CA LYS A 98 -15.41 -17.51 10.96
C LYS A 98 -15.36 -16.61 9.73
N PHE A 99 -15.90 -15.41 9.86
CA PHE A 99 -16.06 -14.46 8.76
C PHE A 99 -14.85 -13.53 8.50
N SER A 100 -13.71 -13.75 9.16
CA SER A 100 -12.64 -12.75 9.18
C SER A 100 -11.34 -13.25 8.54
N GLY A 101 -10.80 -12.42 7.63
CA GLY A 101 -9.41 -12.53 7.17
C GLY A 101 -8.44 -11.81 8.10
N SER A 102 -7.17 -12.20 8.07
CA SER A 102 -6.13 -11.56 8.90
C SER A 102 -5.56 -10.34 8.16
N PRO A 103 -5.44 -9.16 8.80
CA PRO A 103 -4.67 -8.07 8.22
C PRO A 103 -3.21 -8.49 8.07
N VAL A 104 -2.60 -8.10 6.96
CA VAL A 104 -1.18 -8.28 6.67
C VAL A 104 -0.64 -6.95 6.17
N GLN A 105 0.51 -6.56 6.71
CA GLN A 105 1.25 -5.37 6.35
C GLN A 105 2.61 -5.82 5.82
N ASP A 106 2.92 -5.42 4.59
CA ASP A 106 4.23 -5.62 3.98
C ASP A 106 4.91 -4.27 3.84
N ARG A 107 6.03 -4.08 4.53
CA ARG A 107 6.83 -2.85 4.55
C ARG A 107 8.09 -3.04 3.73
N ARG A 108 8.32 -2.16 2.76
CA ARG A 108 9.50 -2.17 1.87
C ARG A 108 10.22 -0.84 1.96
N GLU A 109 11.51 -0.86 2.25
CA GLU A 109 12.33 0.35 2.29
C GLU A 109 12.55 0.91 0.88
N ILE A 110 12.47 2.23 0.74
CA ILE A 110 12.68 2.95 -0.51
C ILE A 110 14.08 3.55 -0.48
N ASP A 111 14.97 2.94 -1.26
CA ASP A 111 16.32 3.44 -1.48
C ASP A 111 16.41 4.21 -2.81
N GLU A 112 17.63 4.58 -3.22
CA GLU A 112 17.89 5.32 -4.47
C GLU A 112 17.72 4.48 -5.75
N SER A 113 17.66 3.15 -5.64
CA SER A 113 17.48 2.25 -6.78
C SER A 113 16.03 2.17 -7.28
N TRP A 114 15.08 2.66 -6.48
CA TRP A 114 13.67 2.67 -6.83
C TRP A 114 13.39 3.64 -7.97
N ASN A 115 12.74 3.13 -9.01
CA ASN A 115 12.28 3.89 -10.16
C ASN A 115 10.77 3.72 -10.37
N ASP A 116 10.24 4.31 -11.43
CA ASP A 116 8.79 4.30 -11.71
C ASP A 116 8.21 2.90 -11.86
N LEU A 117 9.02 1.92 -12.29
CA LEU A 117 8.59 0.54 -12.41
C LEU A 117 8.27 -0.07 -11.03
N GLN A 118 9.10 0.15 -10.02
CA GLN A 118 8.86 -0.37 -8.66
C GLN A 118 7.60 0.23 -8.06
N PHE A 119 7.37 1.54 -8.23
CA PHE A 119 6.14 2.19 -7.77
C PHE A 119 4.90 1.63 -8.45
N ARG A 120 4.97 1.41 -9.77
CA ARG A 120 3.87 0.79 -10.53
C ARG A 120 3.63 -0.66 -10.10
N ASN A 121 4.69 -1.43 -9.90
CA ASN A 121 4.59 -2.82 -9.46
C ASN A 121 3.89 -2.94 -8.11
N LEU A 122 4.18 -2.06 -7.14
CA LEU A 122 3.47 -2.01 -5.87
C LEU A 122 1.97 -1.78 -6.04
N ILE A 123 1.60 -0.80 -6.88
CA ILE A 123 0.20 -0.51 -7.14
C ILE A 123 -0.45 -1.71 -7.84
N SER A 124 0.18 -2.29 -8.86
CA SER A 124 -0.30 -3.48 -9.55
C SER A 124 -0.44 -4.68 -8.61
N GLU A 125 0.45 -4.83 -7.64
CA GLU A 125 0.38 -5.87 -6.62
C GLU A 125 -0.86 -5.67 -5.73
N LEU A 126 -1.10 -4.46 -5.21
CA LEU A 126 -2.33 -4.13 -4.48
C LEU A 126 -3.59 -4.48 -5.30
N LEU A 127 -3.62 -4.06 -6.58
CA LEU A 127 -4.75 -4.33 -7.46
C LEU A 127 -4.94 -5.82 -7.71
N SER A 128 -3.87 -6.57 -7.90
CA SER A 128 -3.90 -8.02 -8.05
C SER A 128 -4.46 -8.70 -6.80
N LEU A 129 -3.94 -8.33 -5.63
CA LEU A 129 -4.38 -8.85 -4.34
C LEU A 129 -5.88 -8.60 -4.10
N TRP A 130 -6.38 -7.42 -4.42
CA TRP A 130 -7.81 -7.13 -4.29
C TRP A 130 -8.66 -7.88 -5.33
N ASN A 131 -8.25 -7.91 -6.60
CA ASN A 131 -9.01 -8.59 -7.67
C ASN A 131 -9.06 -10.12 -7.49
N THR A 132 -8.06 -10.72 -6.84
CA THR A 132 -8.04 -12.17 -6.55
C THR A 132 -8.89 -12.57 -5.35
N GLN A 133 -9.45 -11.59 -4.60
CA GLN A 133 -10.40 -11.90 -3.55
C GLN A 133 -11.68 -12.49 -4.13
N GLN A 134 -12.21 -13.51 -3.45
CA GLN A 134 -13.56 -14.01 -3.70
C GLN A 134 -14.58 -12.98 -3.20
N THR A 135 -14.83 -11.95 -4.01
CA THR A 135 -15.84 -10.91 -3.72
C THR A 135 -17.26 -11.41 -3.97
N VAL A 136 -17.42 -12.58 -4.60
CA VAL A 136 -18.69 -13.26 -4.86
C VAL A 136 -18.61 -14.69 -4.34
N VAL A 137 -19.35 -14.99 -3.26
CA VAL A 137 -19.63 -16.36 -2.86
C VAL A 137 -20.75 -16.88 -3.75
N TYR A 138 -20.43 -17.74 -4.71
CA TYR A 138 -21.46 -18.51 -5.40
C TYR A 138 -21.99 -19.55 -4.41
N ARG A 139 -23.20 -19.32 -3.89
CA ARG A 139 -23.94 -20.37 -3.19
C ARG A 139 -24.38 -21.36 -4.26
N VAL A 140 -23.67 -22.49 -4.34
CA VAL A 140 -24.13 -23.64 -5.11
C VAL A 140 -25.14 -24.33 -4.20
N ASP A 141 -26.43 -24.26 -4.52
CA ASP A 141 -27.42 -25.10 -3.86
C ASP A 141 -27.05 -26.56 -4.13
N SER A 142 -26.78 -27.29 -3.06
CA SER A 142 -26.68 -28.74 -3.03
C SER A 142 -28.06 -29.39 -3.06
#